data_AF-A0AAN9GR17-F1
#
_entry.id   AF-A0AAN9GR17-F1
#
_cell.length_a   1.000
_cell.length_b   1.000
_cell.length_c   1.000
_cell.angle_alpha   90.00
_cell.angle_beta   90.00
_cell.angle_gamma   90.00
#
_symmetry.space_group_name_H-M   'P 1'
#
loop_
_entity.id
_entity.type
_entity.pdbx_description
1 polymer ?
#
loop_
_entity_poly.entity_id
_entity_poly.type
_entity_poly.pdbx_seq_one_letter_code
_entity_poly.pdbx_strand_id
1 'polypeptide(L)'
;MPTKKSKTRKLRGHVSHGHGRIGKHRKHPGGRGNAGGMHHHRINFDKYHPGYFGKVGMRHYHLKRNTVFCPTINLDKLWTLVSEQTRVNYGQKPDGPAPIIDVVRAGYFKVLGKGKLPKQPVIVKAKFFSRRAEEKIKGVGGACVLTA
;
A
#
# COMPACT_ATOMS: atom_id res chain seq x y z
N MET A 1 -19.07 17.30 16.98
CA MET A 1 -20.18 17.29 15.99
C MET A 1 -21.40 17.95 16.60
N PRO A 2 -22.06 18.92 15.93
CA PRO A 2 -23.22 19.59 16.47
C PRO A 2 -24.44 18.65 16.56
N THR A 3 -25.16 18.68 17.68
CA THR A 3 -26.30 17.79 17.95
C THR A 3 -27.56 18.15 17.17
N LYS A 4 -27.62 19.35 16.58
CA LYS A 4 -28.78 19.89 15.84
C LYS A 4 -29.23 18.99 14.68
N LYS A 5 -28.29 18.38 13.96
CA LYS A 5 -28.58 17.53 12.79
C LYS A 5 -28.74 16.04 13.14
N SER A 6 -28.78 15.66 14.41
CA SER A 6 -28.89 14.25 14.82
C SER A 6 -30.30 13.70 14.57
N LYS A 7 -30.39 12.40 14.25
CA LYS A 7 -31.66 11.69 14.08
C LYS A 7 -32.54 11.77 15.34
N THR A 8 -31.91 11.78 16.51
CA THR A 8 -32.58 11.92 17.82
C THR A 8 -33.45 13.17 17.92
N ARG A 9 -33.02 14.31 17.33
CA ARG A 9 -33.84 15.54 17.35
C ARG A 9 -35.13 15.40 16.54
N LYS A 10 -35.08 14.69 15.41
CA LYS A 10 -36.25 14.43 14.56
C LYS A 10 -37.19 13.38 15.14
N LEU A 11 -36.67 12.44 15.95
CA LEU A 11 -37.46 11.33 16.50
C LEU A 11 -38.13 11.63 17.85
N ARG A 12 -37.98 12.84 18.42
CA ARG A 12 -38.75 13.25 19.61
C ARG A 12 -40.23 13.32 19.25
N GLY A 13 -41.09 12.71 20.08
CA GLY A 13 -42.52 12.52 19.80
C GLY A 13 -42.86 11.16 19.19
N HIS A 14 -41.90 10.42 18.63
CA HIS A 14 -42.12 9.04 18.21
C HIS A 14 -41.95 8.05 19.37
N VAL A 15 -42.93 7.15 19.53
CA VAL A 15 -43.06 6.22 20.66
C VAL A 15 -41.85 5.26 20.83
N SER A 16 -41.27 4.75 19.74
CA SER A 16 -40.23 3.70 19.79
C SER A 16 -38.83 4.15 19.35
N HIS A 17 -38.66 5.44 19.03
CA HIS A 17 -37.41 5.99 18.50
C HIS A 17 -36.84 5.23 17.27
N GLY A 18 -37.70 4.58 16.48
CA GLY A 18 -37.31 3.83 15.28
C GLY A 18 -36.84 2.40 15.54
N HIS A 19 -37.01 1.85 16.75
CA HIS A 19 -36.62 0.48 17.09
C HIS A 19 -37.78 -0.53 17.10
N GLY A 20 -38.93 -0.16 16.53
CA GLY A 20 -40.13 -0.99 16.43
C GLY A 20 -40.88 -1.17 17.77
N ARG A 21 -42.13 -1.64 17.71
CA ARG A 21 -42.96 -1.88 18.91
C ARG A 21 -42.70 -3.25 19.56
N ILE A 22 -42.49 -4.28 18.74
CA ILE A 22 -42.38 -5.69 19.17
C ILE A 22 -40.94 -6.04 19.57
N GLY A 23 -39.99 -5.91 18.63
CA GLY A 23 -38.59 -6.33 18.85
C GLY A 23 -37.87 -5.54 19.94
N LYS A 24 -38.07 -4.21 19.96
CA LYS A 24 -37.45 -3.23 20.87
C LYS A 24 -35.91 -3.20 20.79
N HIS A 25 -35.31 -2.10 21.23
CA HIS A 25 -33.87 -2.03 21.41
C HIS A 25 -33.48 -2.66 22.76
N ARG A 26 -32.84 -3.83 22.71
CA ARG A 26 -32.39 -4.59 23.89
C ARG A 26 -30.87 -4.50 24.03
N LYS A 27 -30.35 -4.85 25.21
CA LYS A 27 -28.93 -4.62 25.56
C LYS A 27 -27.94 -5.38 24.66
N HIS A 28 -28.05 -6.71 24.55
CA HIS A 28 -27.11 -7.54 23.78
C HIS A 28 -27.76 -8.79 23.14
N PRO A 29 -28.71 -8.64 22.21
CA PRO A 29 -29.19 -9.79 21.44
C PRO A 29 -28.04 -10.37 20.59
N GLY A 30 -27.80 -11.68 20.66
CA GLY A 30 -26.74 -12.36 19.91
C GLY A 30 -25.35 -12.38 20.57
N GLY A 31 -25.19 -11.74 21.74
CA GLY A 31 -23.92 -11.70 22.48
C GLY A 31 -23.17 -10.37 22.35
N ARG A 32 -21.93 -10.34 22.82
CA ARG A 32 -21.05 -9.15 22.80
C ARG A 32 -19.83 -9.41 21.93
N GLY A 33 -19.38 -8.40 21.18
CA GLY A 33 -18.20 -8.52 20.33
C GLY A 33 -18.33 -9.64 19.30
N ASN A 34 -17.29 -10.46 19.17
CA ASN A 34 -17.22 -11.56 18.19
C ASN A 34 -17.81 -12.90 18.72
N ALA A 35 -18.75 -12.84 19.67
CA ALA A 35 -19.40 -14.03 20.21
C ALA A 35 -20.20 -14.79 19.13
N GLY A 36 -20.23 -16.12 19.25
CA GLY A 36 -21.03 -16.97 18.37
C GLY A 36 -20.49 -17.15 16.96
N GLY A 37 -19.25 -16.72 16.66
CA GLY A 37 -18.71 -16.74 15.30
C GLY A 37 -18.58 -18.13 14.66
N MET A 38 -18.52 -19.21 15.45
CA MET A 38 -18.60 -20.60 14.95
C MET A 38 -19.99 -21.24 15.12
N HIS A 39 -20.93 -20.51 15.73
CA HIS A 39 -22.24 -21.01 16.13
C HIS A 39 -23.33 -20.19 15.43
N HIS A 40 -24.11 -19.39 16.16
CA HIS A 40 -25.25 -18.63 15.65
C HIS A 40 -24.90 -17.42 14.78
N HIS A 41 -23.63 -16.99 14.73
CA HIS A 41 -23.14 -15.96 13.80
C HIS A 41 -22.23 -16.54 12.70
N ARG A 42 -22.19 -17.87 12.54
CA ARG A 42 -21.31 -18.57 11.61
C ARG A 42 -21.43 -18.10 10.17
N ILE A 43 -22.65 -17.93 9.66
CA ILE A 43 -22.88 -17.47 8.27
C ILE A 43 -22.18 -16.13 8.01
N ASN A 44 -22.17 -15.21 8.97
CA ASN A 44 -21.51 -13.92 8.82
C ASN A 44 -19.98 -14.06 8.74
N PHE A 45 -19.38 -14.94 9.53
CA PHE A 45 -17.95 -15.20 9.51
C PHE A 45 -17.52 -15.96 8.26
N ASP A 46 -18.23 -17.04 7.90
CA ASP A 46 -17.91 -17.86 6.74
C ASP A 46 -18.09 -17.07 5.43
N LYS A 47 -19.09 -16.18 5.36
CA LYS A 47 -19.39 -15.40 4.15
C LYS A 47 -18.44 -14.22 3.93
N TYR A 48 -18.15 -13.45 4.98
CA TYR A 48 -17.43 -12.17 4.83
C TYR A 48 -15.98 -12.22 5.33
N HIS A 49 -15.63 -13.21 6.16
CA HIS A 49 -14.30 -13.33 6.76
C HIS A 49 -13.77 -14.78 6.67
N PRO A 50 -13.70 -15.37 5.46
CA PRO A 50 -13.16 -16.72 5.30
C PRO A 50 -11.71 -16.78 5.77
N GLY A 51 -11.37 -17.82 6.53
CA GLY A 51 -10.03 -17.99 7.14
C GLY A 51 -9.84 -17.28 8.49
N TYR A 52 -10.88 -16.65 9.05
CA TYR A 52 -10.80 -16.04 10.38
C TYR A 52 -10.48 -17.06 11.49
N PHE A 53 -11.02 -18.28 11.37
CA PHE A 53 -10.73 -19.38 12.29
C PHE A 53 -9.70 -20.34 11.70
N GLY A 54 -8.66 -20.62 12.46
CA GLY A 54 -7.59 -21.54 12.07
C GLY A 54 -6.21 -21.04 12.51
N LYS A 55 -5.18 -21.81 12.20
CA LYS A 55 -3.77 -21.45 12.44
C LYS A 55 -2.96 -21.77 11.18
N VAL A 56 -2.16 -20.81 10.72
CA VAL A 56 -1.31 -20.93 9.54
C VAL A 56 0.10 -20.39 9.82
N GLY A 57 1.10 -20.94 9.14
CA GLY A 57 2.50 -20.47 9.21
C GLY A 57 3.22 -20.76 10.52
N MET A 58 4.39 -20.14 10.69
CA MET A 58 5.29 -20.31 11.84
C MET A 58 5.40 -19.00 12.65
N ARG A 59 5.53 -19.09 13.98
CA ARG A 59 5.64 -17.92 14.87
C ARG A 59 7.08 -17.38 14.88
N HIS A 60 7.25 -16.10 14.54
CA HIS A 60 8.52 -15.38 14.61
C HIS A 60 8.54 -14.45 15.84
N TYR A 61 9.37 -14.76 16.83
CA TYR A 61 9.51 -13.94 18.04
C TYR A 61 10.42 -12.74 17.80
N HIS A 62 10.25 -11.68 18.60
CA HIS A 62 11.09 -10.48 18.57
C HIS A 62 11.34 -9.91 17.16
N LEU A 63 10.27 -9.84 16.34
CA LEU A 63 10.36 -9.31 14.98
C LEU A 63 10.83 -7.85 14.97
N LYS A 64 12.02 -7.62 14.38
CA LYS A 64 12.56 -6.27 14.14
C LYS A 64 12.23 -5.82 12.72
N ARG A 65 11.23 -4.94 12.55
CA ARG A 65 10.81 -4.49 11.21
C ARG A 65 11.90 -3.73 10.45
N ASN A 66 12.83 -3.12 11.15
CA ASN A 66 13.94 -2.37 10.53
C ASN A 66 14.90 -3.28 9.75
N THR A 67 15.08 -4.54 10.13
CA THR A 67 15.98 -5.47 9.41
C THR A 67 15.37 -5.97 8.09
N VAL A 68 14.04 -5.96 7.99
CA VAL A 68 13.29 -6.33 6.78
C VAL A 68 12.85 -5.11 5.97
N PHE A 69 13.32 -3.90 6.34
CA PHE A 69 12.95 -2.67 5.67
C PHE A 69 13.57 -2.62 4.26
N CYS A 70 12.71 -2.69 3.23
CA CYS A 70 13.12 -2.66 1.83
C CYS A 70 12.05 -1.95 0.98
N PRO A 71 11.95 -0.61 1.07
CA PRO A 71 11.05 0.17 0.23
C PRO A 71 11.42 0.01 -1.25
N THR A 72 10.39 -0.12 -2.10
CA THR A 72 10.54 -0.41 -3.53
C THR A 72 10.03 0.75 -4.40
N ILE A 73 10.68 0.97 -5.55
CA ILE A 73 10.22 1.90 -6.60
C ILE A 73 10.20 1.19 -7.95
N ASN A 74 9.26 1.56 -8.83
CA ASN A 74 9.18 1.03 -10.19
C ASN A 74 9.78 2.00 -11.22
N LEU A 75 10.13 1.50 -12.40
CA LEU A 75 10.77 2.28 -13.47
C LEU A 75 9.90 3.44 -13.98
N ASP A 76 8.57 3.29 -13.98
CA ASP A 76 7.63 4.35 -14.40
C ASP A 76 7.72 5.61 -13.54
N LYS A 77 8.13 5.49 -12.27
CA LYS A 77 8.30 6.60 -11.33
C LYS A 77 9.76 7.01 -11.13
N LEU A 78 10.72 6.36 -11.80
CA LEU A 78 12.13 6.67 -11.61
C LEU A 78 12.44 8.13 -11.95
N TRP A 79 11.89 8.62 -13.07
CA TRP A 79 12.10 9.98 -13.55
C TRP A 79 11.36 11.06 -12.77
N THR A 80 10.45 10.69 -11.85
CA THR A 80 9.82 11.66 -10.95
C THR A 80 10.70 11.99 -9.74
N LEU A 81 11.80 11.24 -9.53
CA LEU A 81 12.77 11.50 -8.47
C LEU A 81 13.73 12.65 -8.80
N VAL A 82 13.76 13.07 -10.06
CA VAL A 82 14.56 14.20 -10.54
C VAL A 82 13.64 15.31 -11.04
N SER A 83 14.17 16.53 -11.09
CA SER A 83 13.42 17.66 -11.65
C SER A 83 13.14 17.44 -13.14
N GLU A 84 12.03 18.01 -13.63
CA GLU A 84 11.71 17.95 -15.05
C GLU A 84 12.79 18.65 -15.90
N GLN A 85 13.37 19.74 -15.40
CA GLN A 85 14.46 20.45 -16.06
C GLN A 85 15.67 19.53 -16.29
N THR A 86 16.04 18.73 -15.28
CA THR A 86 17.09 17.71 -15.41
C THR A 86 16.72 16.70 -16.49
N ARG A 87 15.49 16.18 -16.46
CA ARG A 87 15.02 15.20 -17.46
C ARG A 87 15.11 15.72 -18.89
N VAL A 88 14.67 16.96 -19.14
CA VAL A 88 14.65 17.56 -20.48
C VAL A 88 16.07 17.88 -20.96
N ASN A 89 16.92 18.45 -20.10
CA ASN A 89 18.29 18.82 -20.47
C ASN A 89 19.13 17.61 -20.91
N TYR A 90 19.02 16.48 -20.18
CA TYR A 90 19.73 15.26 -20.53
C TYR A 90 19.08 14.51 -21.71
N GLY A 91 17.77 14.65 -21.92
CA GLY A 91 17.09 14.09 -23.09
C GLY A 91 17.50 14.75 -24.40
N GLN A 92 17.93 16.02 -24.38
CA GLN A 92 18.41 16.75 -25.56
C GLN A 92 19.87 16.44 -25.93
N LYS A 93 20.64 15.77 -25.05
CA LYS A 93 22.07 15.48 -25.24
C LYS A 93 22.33 13.97 -25.12
N PRO A 94 21.95 13.17 -26.13
CA PRO A 94 22.04 11.70 -26.06
C PRO A 94 23.48 11.19 -25.93
N ASP A 95 24.46 11.88 -26.51
CA ASP A 95 25.88 11.52 -26.46
C ASP A 95 26.61 12.12 -25.23
N GLY A 96 25.88 12.86 -24.40
CA GLY A 96 26.40 13.51 -23.20
C GLY A 96 26.43 12.59 -21.97
N PRO A 97 26.93 13.09 -20.82
CA PRO A 97 26.91 12.33 -19.58
C PRO A 97 25.48 11.97 -19.18
N ALA A 98 25.21 10.70 -18.81
CA ALA A 98 23.90 10.27 -18.37
C ALA A 98 23.59 10.75 -16.94
N PRO A 99 22.32 11.12 -16.61
CA PRO A 99 21.95 11.55 -15.27
C PRO A 99 22.00 10.37 -14.29
N ILE A 100 22.41 10.68 -13.06
CA ILE A 100 22.44 9.73 -11.94
C ILE A 100 21.18 9.92 -11.11
N ILE A 101 20.40 8.85 -10.98
CA ILE A 101 19.25 8.80 -10.07
C ILE A 101 19.62 7.92 -8.88
N ASP A 102 19.80 8.56 -7.73
CA ASP A 102 20.04 7.88 -6.46
C ASP A 102 18.72 7.62 -5.75
N VAL A 103 18.25 6.36 -5.84
CA VAL A 103 16.98 5.99 -5.23
C VAL A 103 17.12 5.79 -3.72
N VAL A 104 18.34 5.54 -3.22
CA VAL A 104 18.62 5.38 -1.77
C VAL A 104 18.46 6.73 -1.08
N ARG A 105 18.99 7.80 -1.69
CA ARG A 105 18.76 9.18 -1.21
C ARG A 105 17.29 9.55 -1.20
N ALA A 106 16.51 9.02 -2.14
CA ALA A 106 15.06 9.18 -2.20
C ALA A 106 14.28 8.26 -1.24
N GLY A 107 14.97 7.44 -0.43
CA GLY A 107 14.35 6.56 0.56
C GLY A 107 13.89 5.20 0.04
N TYR A 108 14.36 4.76 -1.14
CA TYR A 108 14.07 3.45 -1.73
C TYR A 108 15.30 2.56 -1.77
N PHE A 109 15.15 1.26 -1.54
CA PHE A 109 16.27 0.32 -1.57
C PHE A 109 16.26 -0.58 -2.80
N LYS A 110 15.07 -0.90 -3.34
CA LYS A 110 14.94 -1.85 -4.45
C LYS A 110 14.19 -1.26 -5.64
N VAL A 111 14.77 -1.41 -6.83
CA VAL A 111 14.14 -1.01 -8.10
C VAL A 111 13.47 -2.21 -8.77
N LEU A 112 12.21 -2.04 -9.16
CA LEU A 112 11.37 -3.04 -9.79
C LEU A 112 11.02 -2.66 -11.24
N GLY A 113 10.79 -3.66 -12.09
CA GLY A 113 10.72 -3.49 -13.55
C GLY A 113 9.34 -3.19 -14.13
N LYS A 114 8.35 -2.71 -13.36
CA LYS A 114 7.04 -2.31 -13.92
C LYS A 114 7.20 -0.99 -14.69
N GLY A 115 6.49 -0.86 -15.80
CA GLY A 115 6.51 0.34 -16.64
C GLY A 115 7.56 0.30 -17.75
N LYS A 116 7.69 1.43 -18.46
CA LYS A 116 8.68 1.65 -19.52
C LYS A 116 9.51 2.86 -19.15
N LEU A 117 10.80 2.83 -19.47
CA LEU A 117 11.65 4.00 -19.41
C LEU A 117 11.55 4.77 -20.73
N PRO A 118 11.66 6.11 -20.71
CA PRO A 118 11.91 6.89 -21.92
C PRO A 118 13.21 6.41 -22.58
N LYS A 119 13.32 6.59 -23.91
CA LYS A 119 14.51 6.24 -24.70
C LYS A 119 15.65 7.23 -24.46
N GLN A 120 16.10 7.34 -23.22
CA GLN A 120 17.25 8.15 -22.82
C GLN A 120 18.04 7.37 -21.75
N PRO A 121 19.38 7.37 -21.83
CA PRO A 121 20.22 6.63 -20.90
C PRO A 121 20.12 7.20 -19.49
N VAL A 122 20.20 6.32 -18.47
CA VAL A 122 20.15 6.71 -17.06
C VAL A 122 21.02 5.79 -16.20
N ILE A 123 21.75 6.37 -15.26
CA ILE A 123 22.52 5.62 -14.26
C ILE A 123 21.68 5.56 -12.99
N VAL A 124 21.31 4.37 -12.54
CA VAL A 124 20.49 4.18 -11.34
C VAL A 124 21.34 3.61 -10.22
N LYS A 125 21.39 4.28 -9.08
CA LYS A 125 22.02 3.79 -7.85
C LYS A 125 20.97 3.23 -6.91
N ALA A 126 21.08 1.96 -6.54
CA ALA A 126 20.17 1.30 -5.59
C ALA A 126 20.86 0.15 -4.85
N LYS A 127 20.27 -0.32 -3.74
CA LYS A 127 20.78 -1.52 -3.04
C LYS A 127 20.44 -2.82 -3.77
N PHE A 128 19.27 -2.86 -4.41
CA PHE A 128 18.79 -4.05 -5.12
C PHE A 128 18.10 -3.69 -6.44
N PHE A 129 18.22 -4.58 -7.43
CA PHE A 129 17.48 -4.52 -8.69
C PHE A 129 16.75 -5.84 -8.92
N SER A 130 15.58 -5.80 -9.56
CA SER A 130 15.02 -7.01 -10.16
C SER A 130 15.60 -7.23 -11.56
N ARG A 131 15.69 -8.50 -11.99
CA ARG A 131 16.20 -8.87 -13.33
C ARG A 131 15.57 -8.05 -14.46
N ARG A 132 14.23 -7.94 -14.46
CA ARG A 132 13.50 -7.15 -15.47
C ARG A 132 13.79 -5.65 -15.39
N ALA A 133 14.10 -5.12 -14.20
CA ALA A 133 14.47 -3.72 -14.07
C ALA A 133 15.83 -3.47 -14.71
N GLU A 134 16.80 -4.34 -14.42
CA GLU A 134 18.14 -4.28 -14.97
C GLU A 134 18.15 -4.44 -16.50
N GLU A 135 17.43 -5.43 -17.03
CA GLU A 135 17.28 -5.63 -18.49
C GLU A 135 16.73 -4.38 -19.19
N LYS A 136 15.73 -3.72 -18.59
CA LYS A 136 15.12 -2.51 -19.16
C LYS A 136 16.02 -1.28 -19.05
N ILE A 137 16.74 -1.11 -17.94
CA ILE A 137 17.69 -0.02 -17.76
C ILE A 137 18.84 -0.17 -18.77
N LYS A 138 19.41 -1.37 -18.90
CA LYS A 138 20.42 -1.68 -19.91
C LYS A 138 19.88 -1.51 -21.34
N GLY A 139 18.63 -1.91 -21.59
CA GLY A 139 17.97 -1.77 -22.88
C GLY A 139 17.74 -0.32 -23.34
N VAL A 140 17.74 0.66 -22.43
CA VAL A 140 17.73 2.10 -22.79
C VAL A 140 19.12 2.75 -22.79
N GLY A 141 20.19 1.94 -22.72
CA GLY A 141 21.57 2.42 -22.67
C GLY A 141 22.00 2.93 -21.29
N GLY A 142 21.23 2.60 -20.24
CA GLY A 142 21.54 2.96 -18.86
C GLY A 142 22.43 1.94 -18.14
N ALA A 143 22.83 2.29 -16.91
CA ALA A 143 23.63 1.44 -16.04
C ALA A 143 22.98 1.27 -14.66
N CYS A 144 23.11 0.07 -14.08
CA CYS A 144 22.68 -0.22 -12.70
C CYS A 144 23.91 -0.24 -11.80
N VAL A 145 23.94 0.62 -10.79
CA VAL A 145 25.04 0.73 -9.82
C VAL A 145 24.52 0.28 -8.45
N LEU A 146 25.18 -0.72 -7.87
CA LEU A 146 24.85 -1.22 -6.55
C LEU A 146 25.48 -0.34 -5.46
N THR A 147 24.71 -0.06 -4.41
CA THR A 147 25.14 0.73 -3.24
C THR A 147 24.82 -0.01 -1.95
N ALA A 148 25.69 0.08 -0.95
CA ALA A 148 25.51 -0.56 0.36
C ALA A 148 24.54 0.21 1.27
#